data_AF-A0A946DP06-F1
#
_entry.id   AF-A0A946DP06-F1
#
_cell.length_a   1.000
_cell.length_b   1.000
_cell.length_c   1.000
_cell.angle_alpha   90.00
_cell.angle_beta   90.00
_cell.angle_gamma   90.00
#
_symmetry.space_group_name_H-M   'P 1'
#
loop_
_entity.id
_entity.type
_entity.pdbx_description
1 polymer ?
#
loop_
_entity_poly.entity_id
_entity_poly.type
_entity_poly.pdbx_seq_one_letter_code
_entity_poly.pdbx_strand_id
1 'polypeptide(L)'
;MKRLFLPHESEECSIEQVHDAFGEAPRPRFVHLFRYEKGLTIAKPGHYGILDKVHELLPPNIRLAGDYFSQAGVEAAVYSGEHAAKSLSK
;
A
#
# COMPACT_ATOMS: atom_id res chain seq x y z
N MET A 1 -10.17 18.96 3.96
CA MET A 1 -9.72 19.50 2.66
C MET A 1 -8.41 18.79 2.30
N LYS A 2 -8.39 17.88 1.31
CA LYS A 2 -7.13 17.25 0.87
C LYS A 2 -6.39 18.26 -0.01
N ARG A 3 -5.24 18.73 0.44
CA ARG A 3 -4.35 19.56 -0.38
C ARG A 3 -3.64 18.62 -1.35
N LEU A 4 -4.05 18.61 -2.63
CA LEU A 4 -3.26 17.97 -3.67
C LEU A 4 -2.12 18.92 -4.01
N PHE A 5 -0.88 18.55 -3.64
CA PHE A 5 0.30 19.29 -4.05
C PHE A 5 0.50 19.16 -5.57
N LEU A 6 0.91 20.24 -6.22
CA LEU A 6 1.33 20.20 -7.63
C LEU A 6 2.65 19.42 -7.76
N PRO A 7 2.96 18.83 -8.93
CA PRO A 7 4.18 18.02 -9.11
C PRO A 7 5.46 18.72 -8.68
N HIS A 8 5.60 20.01 -9.03
CA HIS A 8 6.75 20.85 -8.71
C HIS A 8 6.92 21.09 -7.20
N GLU A 9 5.80 21.22 -6.46
CA GLU A 9 5.83 21.43 -5.01
C GLU A 9 6.33 20.20 -4.25
N SER A 10 6.14 19.00 -4.81
CA SER A 10 6.57 17.76 -4.16
C SER A 10 8.07 17.50 -4.34
N GLU A 11 8.64 17.91 -5.47
CA GLU A 11 10.07 17.76 -5.78
C GLU A 11 10.93 18.71 -4.92
N GLU A 12 10.61 20.01 -4.95
CA GLU A 12 11.37 21.02 -4.20
C GLU A 12 11.34 20.75 -2.71
N CYS A 13 10.16 20.42 -2.17
CA CYS A 13 10.01 20.04 -0.76
C CYS A 13 10.82 18.79 -0.38
N SER A 14 10.92 17.79 -1.27
CA SER A 14 11.73 16.60 -1.01
C SER A 14 13.23 16.92 -1.00
N ILE A 15 13.70 17.80 -1.89
CA ILE A 15 15.10 18.22 -1.95
C ILE A 15 15.48 19.00 -0.69
N GLU A 16 14.63 19.94 -0.27
CA GLU A 16 14.80 20.71 0.97
C GLU A 16 14.90 19.78 2.19
N GLN A 17 14.00 18.80 2.30
CA GLN A 17 14.03 17.81 3.39
C GLN A 17 15.30 16.95 3.39
N VAL A 18 15.83 16.59 2.21
CA VAL A 18 17.10 15.87 2.11
C VAL A 18 18.26 16.75 2.56
N HIS A 19 18.27 18.02 2.19
CA HIS A 19 19.29 18.97 2.64
C HIS A 19 19.25 19.19 4.15
N ASP A 20 18.06 19.29 4.74
CA ASP A 20 17.89 19.43 6.19
C ASP A 20 18.39 18.18 6.95
N ALA A 21 18.11 16.98 6.41
CA ALA A 21 18.45 15.73 7.08
C ALA A 21 19.92 15.30 6.89
N PHE A 22 20.52 15.63 5.74
CA PHE A 22 21.82 15.08 5.33
C PHE A 22 22.87 16.14 4.92
N GLY A 23 22.51 17.43 4.96
CA GLY A 23 23.36 18.54 4.51
C GLY A 23 23.23 18.84 3.01
N GLU A 24 23.82 19.96 2.59
CA GLU A 24 23.75 20.41 1.20
C GLU A 24 24.34 19.36 0.23
N ALA A 25 23.58 19.07 -0.82
CA ALA A 25 23.97 18.17 -1.89
C ALA A 25 23.69 18.79 -3.26
N PRO A 26 24.45 18.43 -4.32
CA PRO A 26 24.17 18.87 -5.67
C PRO A 26 22.74 18.53 -6.11
N ARG A 27 22.16 19.36 -6.97
CA ARG A 27 20.81 19.10 -7.50
C ARG A 27 20.76 17.74 -8.22
N PRO A 28 19.66 16.97 -8.06
CA PRO A 28 19.50 15.71 -8.75
C PRO A 28 19.50 15.92 -10.26
N ARG A 29 20.19 15.05 -11.00
CA ARG A 29 20.18 15.07 -12.48
C ARG A 29 18.87 14.53 -13.05
N PHE A 30 18.07 13.87 -12.21
CA PHE A 30 16.86 13.19 -12.60
C PHE A 30 15.94 12.97 -11.40
N VAL A 31 14.64 13.17 -11.59
CA VAL A 31 13.61 12.97 -10.56
C VAL A 31 12.46 12.17 -11.14
N HIS A 32 11.96 11.21 -10.37
CA HIS A 32 10.79 10.40 -10.69
C HIS A 32 9.81 10.40 -9.54
N LEU A 33 8.62 10.93 -9.80
CA LEU A 33 7.55 11.04 -8.82
C LEU A 33 6.41 10.09 -9.17
N PHE A 34 6.12 9.16 -8.26
CA PHE A 34 4.94 8.30 -8.34
C PHE A 34 3.89 8.80 -7.38
N ARG A 35 2.63 8.85 -7.84
CA ARG A 35 1.50 9.32 -7.03
C ARG A 35 0.44 8.24 -6.94
N TYR A 36 0.07 7.91 -5.71
CA TYR A 36 -0.98 6.95 -5.42
C TYR A 36 -2.00 7.60 -4.49
N GLU A 37 -3.24 7.78 -4.97
CA GLU A 37 -4.30 8.34 -4.13
C GLU A 37 -4.64 7.42 -2.93
N LYS A 38 -4.47 6.10 -3.13
CA LYS A 38 -4.65 5.04 -2.15
C LYS A 38 -3.49 4.04 -2.26
N GLY A 39 -2.29 4.49 -1.88
CA GLY A 39 -1.06 3.70 -2.06
C GLY A 39 -0.74 2.73 -0.93
N LEU A 40 -1.38 2.87 0.23
CA LEU A 40 -1.09 2.05 1.40
C LEU A 40 -2.39 1.68 2.13
N THR A 41 -2.51 0.40 2.44
CA THR A 41 -3.55 -0.11 3.31
C THR A 41 -3.17 0.14 4.76
N ILE A 42 -4.05 0.79 5.52
CA ILE A 42 -3.87 1.03 6.96
C ILE A 42 -4.90 0.20 7.71
N ALA A 43 -4.44 -0.89 8.32
CA ALA A 43 -5.26 -1.71 9.20
C ALA A 43 -5.47 -0.97 10.54
N LYS A 44 -6.69 -0.53 10.80
CA LYS A 44 -7.09 0.03 12.10
C LYS A 44 -7.31 -1.10 13.12
N PRO A 45 -7.28 -0.83 14.43
CA PRO A 45 -7.69 -1.81 15.43
C PRO A 45 -9.05 -2.45 15.09
N GLY A 46 -9.13 -3.77 15.16
CA GLY A 46 -10.32 -4.55 14.79
C GLY A 46 -10.44 -4.90 13.30
N HIS A 47 -9.54 -4.41 12.43
CA HIS A 47 -9.58 -4.66 10.98
C HIS A 47 -9.62 -6.16 10.63
N TYR A 48 -8.72 -6.97 11.18
CA TYR A 48 -8.65 -8.40 10.85
C TYR A 48 -9.87 -9.19 11.35
N GLY A 49 -10.42 -8.85 12.51
CA GLY A 49 -11.67 -9.47 12.98
C GLY A 49 -12.88 -9.10 12.12
N ILE A 50 -12.85 -7.97 11.41
CA ILE A 50 -13.84 -7.64 10.38
C ILE A 50 -13.59 -8.48 9.12
N LEU A 51 -12.33 -8.66 8.72
CA LEU A 51 -11.98 -9.49 7.57
C LEU A 51 -12.40 -10.95 7.76
N ASP A 52 -12.20 -11.53 8.94
CA ASP A 52 -12.65 -12.89 9.26
C ASP A 52 -14.15 -13.05 9.00
N LYS A 53 -14.96 -12.10 9.49
CA LYS A 53 -16.42 -12.08 9.25
C LYS A 53 -16.76 -11.91 7.77
N VAL A 54 -16.00 -11.10 7.04
CA VAL A 54 -16.21 -10.96 5.59
C VAL A 54 -15.96 -12.31 4.90
N HIS A 55 -14.89 -13.03 5.27
CA HIS A 55 -14.59 -14.34 4.70
C HIS A 55 -15.68 -15.38 4.97
N GLU A 56 -16.32 -15.35 6.16
CA GLU A 56 -17.45 -16.22 6.49
C GLU A 56 -18.70 -15.97 5.63
N LEU A 57 -18.88 -14.74 5.15
CA LEU A 57 -20.03 -14.35 4.32
C LEU A 57 -19.82 -14.66 2.82
N LEU A 58 -18.62 -15.05 2.41
CA LEU A 58 -18.33 -15.33 1.01
C LEU A 58 -18.93 -16.68 0.57
N PRO A 59 -19.46 -16.76 -0.67
CA PRO A 59 -19.83 -18.04 -1.26
C PRO A 59 -18.65 -19.04 -1.27
N PRO A 60 -18.93 -20.36 -1.25
CA PRO A 60 -17.89 -21.38 -1.10
C PRO A 60 -16.83 -21.35 -2.20
N ASN A 61 -17.18 -20.87 -3.39
CA ASN A 61 -16.33 -20.75 -4.57
C ASN A 61 -15.70 -19.35 -4.75
N ILE A 62 -15.74 -18.50 -3.73
CA ILE A 62 -15.17 -17.14 -3.77
C ILE A 62 -14.17 -16.96 -2.63
N ARG A 63 -13.02 -16.36 -2.96
CA ARG A 63 -11.96 -15.98 -2.01
C ARG A 63 -11.44 -14.59 -2.32
N LEU A 64 -11.03 -13.88 -1.27
CA LEU A 64 -10.34 -12.60 -1.37
C LEU A 64 -8.85 -12.82 -1.08
N ALA A 65 -8.00 -12.14 -1.82
CA ALA A 65 -6.55 -12.20 -1.70
C ALA A 65 -5.92 -10.85 -2.07
N GLY A 66 -4.69 -10.62 -1.63
CA GLY A 66 -3.96 -9.36 -1.81
C GLY A 66 -3.55 -8.73 -0.48
N ASP A 67 -2.63 -7.78 -0.57
CA ASP A 67 -2.04 -7.03 0.55
C ASP A 67 -3.07 -6.35 1.46
N TYR A 68 -4.22 -5.96 0.90
CA TYR A 68 -5.33 -5.39 1.64
C TYR A 68 -5.95 -6.38 2.65
N PHE A 69 -5.88 -7.68 2.39
CA PHE A 69 -6.55 -8.72 3.18
C PHE A 69 -5.60 -9.50 4.09
N SER A 70 -4.30 -9.47 3.83
CA SER A 70 -3.32 -10.36 4.48
C SER A 70 -2.16 -9.67 5.18
N GLN A 71 -2.17 -8.34 5.29
CA GLN A 71 -1.10 -7.42 5.72
C GLN A 71 -0.36 -6.77 4.54
N ALA A 72 0.00 -5.49 4.69
CA ALA A 72 0.71 -4.72 3.68
C ALA A 72 2.12 -5.28 3.44
N GLY A 73 2.34 -5.85 2.25
CA GLY A 73 3.61 -6.45 1.83
C GLY A 73 3.42 -7.33 0.60
N VAL A 74 4.45 -7.41 -0.24
CA VAL A 74 4.41 -8.21 -1.48
C VAL A 74 4.29 -9.69 -1.16
N GLU A 75 5.04 -10.16 -0.16
CA GLU A 75 5.07 -11.55 0.29
C GLU A 75 3.71 -11.99 0.81
N ALA A 76 3.04 -11.13 1.58
CA ALA A 76 1.70 -11.39 2.09
C ALA A 76 0.66 -11.46 0.96
N ALA A 77 0.76 -10.57 -0.03
CA ALA A 77 -0.10 -10.62 -1.21
C ALA A 77 0.08 -11.91 -2.02
N VAL A 78 1.32 -12.35 -2.23
CA VAL A 78 1.61 -13.62 -2.91
C VAL A 78 1.06 -14.80 -2.12
N TYR A 79 1.38 -14.87 -0.82
CA TYR A 79 0.92 -15.96 0.05
C TYR A 79 -0.61 -16.05 0.10
N SER A 80 -1.31 -14.92 0.23
CA SER A 80 -2.77 -14.90 0.25
C SER A 80 -3.39 -15.37 -1.07
N GLY A 81 -2.77 -15.03 -2.21
CA GLY A 81 -3.16 -15.54 -3.52
C GLY A 81 -3.00 -17.06 -3.63
N GLU A 82 -1.85 -17.59 -3.23
CA GLU A 82 -1.62 -19.04 -3.22
C GLU A 82 -2.62 -19.77 -2.31
N HIS A 83 -2.86 -19.22 -1.12
CA HIS A 83 -3.80 -19.79 -0.17
C HIS A 83 -5.23 -19.80 -0.72
N ALA A 84 -5.68 -18.69 -1.31
CA ALA A 84 -6.99 -18.58 -1.95
C ALA A 84 -7.16 -19.64 -3.05
N ALA A 85 -6.17 -19.78 -3.94
CA ALA A 85 -6.20 -20.77 -5.01
C ALA A 85 -6.28 -22.21 -4.47
N LYS A 86 -5.42 -22.57 -3.51
CA LYS A 86 -5.42 -23.90 -2.86
C LYS A 86 -6.73 -24.21 -2.12
N SER A 87 -7.40 -23.19 -1.59
CA SER A 87 -8.66 -23.37 -0.87
C SER A 87 -9.87 -23.58 -1.78
N LEU A 88 -9.79 -23.16 -3.05
CA LEU A 88 -10.85 -23.33 -4.06
C LEU A 88 -10.73 -24.67 -4.81
N SER A 89 -9.55 -25.28 -4.81
CA SER A 89 -9.30 -26.58 -5.45
C SER A 89 -9.64 -27.78 -4.56
N LYS A 90 -10.21 -27.55 -3.38
CA LYS A 90 -10.69 -28.59 -2.46
C LYS A 90 -12.20 -28.72 -2.59
#